data_AF-A0A2E9LD07-F1
#
_entry.id   AF-A0A2E9LD07-F1
#
_cell.length_a   1.000
_cell.length_b   1.000
_cell.length_c   1.000
_cell.angle_alpha   90.00
_cell.angle_beta   90.00
_cell.angle_gamma   90.00
#
_symmetry.space_group_name_H-M   'P 1'
#
loop_
_entity.id
_entity.type
_entity.pdbx_description
1 polymer ?
#
loop_
_entity_poly.entity_id
_entity_poly.type
_entity_poly.pdbx_seq_one_letter_code
_entity_poly.pdbx_strand_id
1 'polypeptide(L)'
;MAATESRTYPITSENIESIRFSTIKKGGYDRKEVDLFMHRLIEILNDSPDDFFGQVASEGKKADADSAAQRLLSAAQRTADQLITESREQVTQMLASAEAQADNVKRLVTEEARQIAEESQLELRESLTRLTEKKKKLIEDCSALSAQLQAGKDQLLATIEEIKMLINDDGTFTFEDLMEGTQSETISSMASDTQEPPANHGTSNEPGVNSDTPIRLSQADLISVDELMDSPPELTLVRNAESNEDWLDKTVKAAENDVSASDDWDFESPTELIQTISNEEIISGDRFFEELEGEEKVSPLGHADEKTNEALDGFFNKEQDS
;
A
#
# COMPACT_ATOMS: atom_id res chain seq x y z
N MET A 1 68.58 -28.89 -7.03
CA MET A 1 67.47 -29.83 -7.24
C MET A 1 67.42 -30.76 -6.04
N ALA A 2 66.44 -30.60 -5.16
CA ALA A 2 66.18 -31.49 -4.04
C ALA A 2 64.80 -32.11 -4.28
N ALA A 3 64.76 -33.44 -4.45
CA ALA A 3 63.53 -34.19 -4.57
C ALA A 3 62.86 -34.25 -3.19
N THR A 4 61.63 -33.75 -3.09
CA THR A 4 60.79 -33.95 -1.91
C THR A 4 60.25 -35.37 -1.95
N GLU A 5 60.92 -36.27 -1.24
CA GLU A 5 60.42 -37.62 -0.97
C GLU A 5 59.01 -37.52 -0.36
N SER A 6 58.02 -38.00 -1.10
CA SER A 6 56.64 -38.08 -0.62
C SER A 6 56.55 -39.23 0.38
N ARG A 7 56.67 -38.91 1.67
CA ARG A 7 56.42 -39.89 2.74
C ARG A 7 54.93 -40.28 2.74
N THR A 8 54.60 -41.35 2.03
CA THR A 8 53.34 -42.06 2.22
C THR A 8 53.42 -42.84 3.52
N TYR A 9 52.77 -42.35 4.57
CA TYR A 9 52.55 -43.14 5.77
C TYR A 9 51.36 -44.07 5.51
N PRO A 10 51.48 -45.39 5.75
CA PRO A 10 50.33 -46.28 5.69
C PRO A 10 49.34 -45.84 6.78
N ILE A 11 48.13 -45.53 6.36
CA ILE A 11 47.05 -45.22 7.28
C ILE A 11 46.66 -46.55 7.94
N THR A 12 47.09 -46.75 9.18
CA THR A 12 46.69 -47.88 10.02
C THR A 12 45.42 -47.52 10.79
N SER A 13 44.62 -48.51 11.16
CA SER A 13 43.41 -48.27 11.97
C SER A 13 43.72 -47.55 13.29
N GLU A 14 44.84 -47.90 13.94
CA GLU A 14 45.35 -47.20 15.15
C GLU A 14 45.67 -45.71 14.89
N ASN A 15 46.15 -45.36 13.69
CA ASN A 15 46.42 -43.97 13.32
C ASN A 15 45.11 -43.19 13.15
N ILE A 16 44.04 -43.81 12.65
CA ILE A 16 42.73 -43.16 12.48
C ILE A 16 42.08 -42.88 13.84
N GLU A 17 42.19 -43.81 14.80
CA GLU A 17 41.63 -43.66 16.15
C GLU A 17 42.28 -42.54 16.98
N SER A 18 43.56 -42.24 16.72
CA SER A 18 44.30 -41.23 17.47
C SER A 18 44.17 -39.81 16.92
N ILE A 19 43.50 -39.62 15.78
CA ILE A 19 43.29 -38.30 15.17
C ILE A 19 42.33 -37.47 16.01
N ARG A 20 42.77 -36.27 16.39
CA ARG A 20 41.94 -35.27 17.07
C ARG A 20 41.83 -34.02 16.21
N PHE A 21 40.59 -33.65 15.88
CA PHE A 21 40.30 -32.43 15.12
C PHE A 21 40.18 -31.22 16.06
N SER A 22 40.66 -30.06 15.61
CA SER A 22 40.42 -28.78 16.27
C SER A 22 39.01 -28.27 15.97
N THR A 23 38.34 -27.67 16.95
CA THR A 23 37.01 -27.09 16.77
C THR A 23 37.11 -25.65 16.28
N ILE A 24 36.39 -25.34 15.19
CA ILE A 24 36.32 -24.00 14.58
C ILE A 24 34.94 -23.40 14.91
N LYS A 25 34.90 -22.10 15.24
CA LYS A 25 33.70 -21.42 15.78
C LYS A 25 32.57 -21.14 14.77
N LYS A 26 32.80 -21.28 13.46
CA LYS A 26 31.78 -21.04 12.42
C LYS A 26 31.99 -22.02 11.25
N GLY A 27 30.95 -22.77 10.86
CA GLY A 27 30.95 -23.61 9.64
C GLY A 27 31.73 -24.93 9.69
N GLY A 28 31.86 -25.58 10.85
CA GLY A 28 32.50 -26.90 10.96
C GLY A 28 31.56 -28.07 10.66
N TYR A 29 32.13 -29.23 10.31
CA TYR A 29 31.40 -30.49 10.19
C TYR A 29 30.79 -30.93 11.53
N ASP A 30 29.63 -31.59 11.50
CA ASP A 30 29.03 -32.13 12.73
C ASP A 30 29.94 -33.22 13.31
N ARG A 31 30.30 -33.04 14.58
CA ARG A 31 31.26 -33.88 15.28
C ARG A 31 30.80 -35.32 15.39
N LYS A 32 29.49 -35.52 15.59
CA LYS A 32 28.90 -36.86 15.72
C LYS A 32 28.93 -37.64 14.40
N GLU A 33 28.69 -36.96 13.29
CA GLU A 33 28.73 -37.57 11.95
C GLU A 33 30.16 -37.95 11.56
N VAL A 34 31.12 -37.06 11.85
CA VAL A 34 32.54 -37.34 11.62
C VAL A 34 33.00 -38.53 12.46
N ASP A 35 32.65 -38.61 13.74
CA ASP A 35 33.02 -39.74 14.60
C ASP A 35 32.39 -41.06 14.11
N LEU A 36 31.13 -41.03 13.66
CA LEU A 36 30.45 -42.20 13.11
C LEU A 36 31.08 -42.68 11.79
N PHE A 37 31.46 -41.74 10.93
CA PHE A 37 32.17 -42.03 9.68
C PHE A 37 33.54 -42.65 9.96
N MET A 38 34.30 -42.10 10.90
CA MET A 38 35.64 -42.60 11.25
C MET A 38 35.57 -44.01 11.86
N HIS A 39 34.56 -44.31 12.70
CA HIS A 39 34.34 -45.66 13.19
C HIS A 39 34.02 -46.66 12.07
N ARG A 40 33.18 -46.28 11.11
CA ARG A 40 32.85 -47.12 9.95
C ARG A 40 34.07 -47.34 9.05
N LEU A 41 34.92 -46.33 8.90
CA LEU A 41 36.16 -46.43 8.13
C LEU A 41 37.15 -47.41 8.77
N ILE A 42 37.26 -47.40 10.11
CA ILE A 42 38.09 -48.34 10.87
C ILE A 42 37.55 -49.77 10.74
N GLU A 43 36.23 -49.96 10.84
CA GLU A 43 35.57 -51.25 10.66
C GLU A 43 35.88 -51.86 9.28
N ILE A 44 35.74 -51.06 8.22
CA ILE A 44 36.04 -51.48 6.85
C ILE A 44 37.53 -51.81 6.67
N LEU A 45 38.42 -51.03 7.27
CA LEU A 45 39.86 -51.23 7.15
C LEU A 45 40.34 -52.49 7.90
N ASN A 46 39.69 -52.83 9.01
CA ASN A 46 39.99 -54.04 9.79
C ASN A 46 39.43 -55.31 9.15
N ASP A 47 38.29 -55.23 8.44
CA ASP A 47 37.64 -56.39 7.83
C ASP A 47 38.32 -56.87 6.53
N SER A 48 38.99 -55.99 5.76
CA SER A 48 39.72 -56.43 4.56
C SER A 48 40.82 -55.48 4.07
N PRO A 49 42.08 -55.62 4.51
CA PRO A 49 43.18 -54.79 4.00
C PRO A 49 43.58 -55.13 2.55
N ASP A 50 43.35 -56.36 2.08
CA ASP A 50 43.86 -56.85 0.78
C ASP A 50 42.78 -57.04 -0.32
N ASP A 51 41.49 -57.07 0.02
CA ASP A 51 40.41 -57.41 -0.93
C ASP A 51 39.91 -56.20 -1.75
N PHE A 52 40.29 -54.98 -1.36
CA PHE A 52 39.91 -53.75 -2.08
C PHE A 52 40.56 -53.62 -3.47
N PHE A 53 41.69 -54.29 -3.72
CA PHE A 53 42.41 -54.19 -5.01
C PHE A 53 42.38 -55.49 -5.85
N GLY A 54 41.86 -56.61 -5.32
CA GLY A 54 42.01 -57.94 -5.92
C GLY A 54 40.87 -58.44 -6.83
N GLN A 55 39.66 -57.86 -6.76
CA GLN A 55 38.45 -58.53 -7.27
C GLN A 55 37.95 -58.09 -8.67
N VAL A 56 38.76 -57.37 -9.47
CA VAL A 56 38.35 -56.82 -10.79
C VAL A 56 38.73 -57.72 -11.99
N ALA A 57 39.43 -58.84 -11.78
CA ALA A 57 40.06 -59.61 -12.86
C ALA A 57 39.46 -61.02 -13.12
N SER A 58 38.14 -61.14 -13.34
CA SER A 58 37.55 -62.35 -13.95
C SER A 58 36.75 -61.98 -15.21
N GLU A 59 37.23 -62.43 -16.37
CA GLU A 59 36.92 -61.89 -17.70
C GLU A 59 35.85 -62.70 -18.48
N GLY A 60 35.23 -63.72 -17.87
CA GLY A 60 34.25 -64.59 -18.54
C GLY A 60 32.77 -64.24 -18.36
N LYS A 61 32.42 -63.38 -17.39
CA LYS A 61 31.01 -62.95 -17.12
C LYS A 61 30.71 -61.52 -17.57
N LYS A 62 31.70 -60.79 -18.11
CA LYS A 62 31.58 -59.38 -18.50
C LYS A 62 30.61 -59.20 -19.68
N ALA A 63 30.62 -60.09 -20.67
CA ALA A 63 29.76 -59.95 -21.86
C ALA A 63 28.24 -60.01 -21.56
N ASP A 64 27.80 -60.89 -20.66
CA ASP A 64 26.38 -60.96 -20.24
C ASP A 64 26.02 -59.84 -19.27
N ALA A 65 26.94 -59.43 -18.41
CA ALA A 65 26.77 -58.28 -17.52
C ALA A 65 26.66 -56.96 -18.31
N ASP A 66 27.45 -56.81 -19.37
CA ASP A 66 27.40 -55.66 -20.28
C ASP A 66 26.07 -55.62 -21.05
N SER A 67 25.54 -56.78 -21.48
CA SER A 67 24.22 -56.85 -22.11
C SER A 67 23.08 -56.52 -21.13
N ALA A 68 23.15 -56.98 -19.89
CA ALA A 68 22.19 -56.64 -18.83
C ALA A 68 22.26 -55.15 -18.46
N ALA A 69 23.46 -54.59 -18.35
CA ALA A 69 23.68 -53.17 -18.08
C ALA A 69 23.15 -52.28 -19.21
N GLN A 70 23.34 -52.67 -20.48
CA GLN A 70 22.82 -51.92 -21.62
C GLN A 70 21.27 -51.92 -21.66
N ARG A 71 20.64 -53.05 -21.31
CA ARG A 71 19.17 -53.13 -21.18
C ARG A 71 18.68 -52.25 -20.03
N LEU A 72 19.34 -52.28 -18.88
CA LEU A 72 18.99 -51.43 -17.74
C LEU A 72 19.15 -49.96 -18.09
N LEU A 73 20.23 -49.57 -18.76
CA LEU A 73 20.44 -48.20 -19.22
C LEU A 73 19.33 -47.77 -20.20
N SER A 74 18.96 -48.63 -21.14
CA SER A 74 17.86 -48.32 -22.07
C SER A 74 16.50 -48.21 -21.37
N ALA A 75 16.26 -48.99 -20.32
CA ALA A 75 15.06 -48.91 -19.51
C ALA A 75 15.06 -47.64 -18.65
N ALA A 76 16.18 -47.32 -18.00
CA ALA A 76 16.35 -46.10 -17.21
C ALA A 76 16.21 -44.86 -18.08
N GLN A 77 16.77 -44.87 -19.30
CA GLN A 77 16.62 -43.77 -20.25
C GLN A 77 15.15 -43.59 -20.66
N ARG A 78 14.42 -44.67 -20.95
CA ARG A 78 12.98 -44.58 -21.25
C ARG A 78 12.17 -44.06 -20.06
N THR A 79 12.48 -44.50 -18.85
CA THR A 79 11.82 -43.99 -17.63
C THR A 79 12.14 -42.50 -17.43
N ALA A 80 13.37 -42.07 -17.66
CA ALA A 80 13.75 -40.67 -17.59
C ALA A 80 13.02 -39.83 -18.65
N ASP A 81 12.98 -40.30 -19.90
CA ASP A 81 12.25 -39.62 -20.98
C ASP A 81 10.75 -39.54 -20.68
N GLN A 82 10.15 -40.62 -20.16
CA GLN A 82 8.75 -40.64 -19.74
C GLN A 82 8.47 -39.63 -18.61
N LEU A 83 9.34 -39.58 -17.60
CA LEU A 83 9.23 -38.63 -16.50
C LEU A 83 9.42 -37.18 -16.97
N ILE A 84 10.30 -36.94 -17.94
CA ILE A 84 10.46 -35.61 -18.57
C ILE A 84 9.18 -35.24 -19.33
N THR A 85 8.56 -36.17 -20.05
CA THR A 85 7.29 -35.87 -20.74
C THR A 85 6.14 -35.61 -19.78
N GLU A 86 6.03 -36.40 -18.72
CA GLU A 86 4.97 -36.25 -17.70
C GLU A 86 5.13 -34.94 -16.91
N SER A 87 6.36 -34.62 -16.48
CA SER A 87 6.63 -33.35 -15.79
C SER A 87 6.37 -32.14 -16.68
N ARG A 88 6.69 -32.22 -17.99
CA ARG A 88 6.34 -31.17 -18.95
C ARG A 88 4.83 -30.99 -19.06
N GLU A 89 4.07 -32.09 -19.16
CA GLU A 89 2.62 -32.04 -19.21
C GLU A 89 2.03 -31.42 -17.94
N GLN A 90 2.49 -31.85 -16.76
CA GLN A 90 2.07 -31.29 -15.48
C GLN A 90 2.38 -29.78 -15.38
N VAL A 91 3.57 -29.34 -15.79
CA VAL A 91 3.92 -27.92 -15.81
C VAL A 91 3.02 -27.14 -16.77
N THR A 92 2.74 -27.67 -17.97
CA THR A 92 1.82 -27.01 -18.90
C THR A 92 0.40 -26.93 -18.36
N GLN A 93 -0.07 -27.96 -17.65
CA GLN A 93 -1.37 -27.95 -17.00
C GLN A 93 -1.43 -26.93 -15.86
N MET A 94 -0.41 -26.88 -15.01
CA MET A 94 -0.30 -25.89 -13.94
C MET A 94 -0.24 -24.46 -14.50
N LEU A 95 0.50 -24.24 -15.60
CA LEU A 95 0.59 -22.95 -16.26
C LEU A 95 -0.75 -22.51 -16.85
N ALA A 96 -1.45 -23.41 -17.55
CA ALA A 96 -2.78 -23.13 -18.07
C ALA A 96 -3.80 -22.85 -16.95
N SER A 97 -3.72 -23.58 -15.83
CA SER A 97 -4.56 -23.34 -14.66
C SER A 97 -4.25 -21.99 -14.00
N ALA A 98 -2.97 -21.65 -13.84
CA ALA A 98 -2.55 -20.38 -13.25
C ALA A 98 -2.95 -19.19 -14.15
N GLU A 99 -2.81 -19.33 -15.46
CA GLU A 99 -3.26 -18.34 -16.44
C GLU A 99 -4.78 -18.13 -16.38
N ALA A 100 -5.56 -19.21 -16.36
CA ALA A 100 -7.01 -19.12 -16.21
C ALA A 100 -7.45 -18.47 -14.88
N GLN A 101 -6.72 -18.74 -13.79
CA GLN A 101 -6.96 -18.08 -12.51
C GLN A 101 -6.61 -16.60 -12.55
N ALA A 102 -5.46 -16.23 -13.13
CA ALA A 102 -5.04 -14.84 -13.30
C ALA A 102 -6.04 -14.04 -14.14
N ASP A 103 -6.55 -14.62 -15.22
CA ASP A 103 -7.57 -13.99 -16.05
C ASP A 103 -8.90 -13.81 -15.31
N ASN A 104 -9.29 -14.80 -14.49
CA ASN A 104 -10.48 -14.67 -13.66
C ASN A 104 -10.32 -13.56 -12.61
N VAL A 105 -9.18 -13.49 -11.93
CA VAL A 105 -8.88 -12.42 -10.96
C VAL A 105 -8.86 -11.06 -11.66
N LYS A 106 -8.25 -10.95 -12.83
CA LYS A 106 -8.25 -9.71 -13.63
C LYS A 106 -9.68 -9.27 -13.99
N ARG A 107 -10.54 -10.21 -14.40
CA ARG A 107 -11.95 -9.92 -14.67
C ARG A 107 -12.70 -9.49 -13.41
N LEU A 108 -12.44 -10.12 -12.28
CA LEU A 108 -13.07 -9.76 -11.00
C LEU A 108 -12.66 -8.34 -10.56
N VAL A 109 -11.36 -8.04 -10.57
CA VAL A 109 -10.83 -6.73 -10.18
C VAL A 109 -11.32 -5.62 -11.10
N THR A 110 -11.42 -5.88 -12.41
CA THR A 110 -11.94 -4.88 -13.35
C THR A 110 -13.44 -4.63 -13.16
N GLU A 111 -14.22 -5.65 -12.84
CA GLU A 111 -15.64 -5.49 -12.51
C GLU A 111 -15.86 -4.78 -11.18
N GLU A 112 -15.07 -5.11 -10.16
CA GLU A 112 -15.11 -4.42 -8.86
C GLU A 112 -14.68 -2.96 -8.99
N ALA A 113 -13.62 -2.67 -9.74
CA ALA A 113 -13.21 -1.30 -10.03
C ALA A 113 -14.31 -0.52 -10.79
N ARG A 114 -15.02 -1.18 -11.72
CA ARG A 114 -16.18 -0.59 -12.41
C ARG A 114 -17.31 -0.29 -11.43
N GLN A 115 -17.61 -1.21 -10.53
CA GLN A 115 -18.65 -1.03 -9.52
C GLN A 115 -18.34 0.14 -8.59
N ILE A 116 -17.10 0.23 -8.06
CA ILE A 116 -16.67 1.34 -7.20
C ILE A 116 -16.74 2.69 -7.94
N ALA A 117 -16.38 2.70 -9.23
CA ALA A 117 -16.50 3.90 -10.06
C ALA A 117 -17.98 4.32 -10.24
N GLU A 118 -18.89 3.37 -10.43
CA GLU A 118 -20.33 3.65 -10.54
C GLU A 118 -20.93 4.14 -9.22
N GLU A 119 -20.57 3.52 -8.10
CA GLU A 119 -21.02 3.91 -6.75
C GLU A 119 -20.55 5.33 -6.41
N SER A 120 -19.25 5.63 -6.60
CA SER A 120 -18.71 6.98 -6.38
C SER A 120 -19.35 8.05 -7.28
N GLN A 121 -19.68 7.72 -8.54
CA GLN A 121 -20.43 8.62 -9.41
C GLN A 121 -21.87 8.85 -8.93
N LEU A 122 -22.53 7.82 -8.40
CA LEU A 122 -23.87 7.94 -7.85
C LEU A 122 -23.86 8.85 -6.62
N GLU A 123 -22.94 8.63 -5.69
CA GLU A 123 -22.75 9.47 -4.50
C GLU A 123 -22.48 10.93 -4.87
N LEU A 124 -21.62 11.16 -5.87
CA LEU A 124 -21.34 12.50 -6.37
C LEU A 124 -22.60 13.15 -6.95
N ARG A 125 -23.39 12.42 -7.74
CA ARG A 125 -24.67 12.92 -8.28
C ARG A 125 -25.65 13.25 -7.17
N GLU A 126 -25.77 12.42 -6.14
CA GLU A 126 -26.63 12.69 -4.98
C GLU A 126 -26.16 13.93 -4.19
N SER A 127 -24.85 14.09 -4.02
CA SER A 127 -24.30 15.27 -3.37
C SER A 127 -24.61 16.55 -4.16
N LEU A 128 -24.56 16.48 -5.50
CA LEU A 128 -24.90 17.59 -6.39
C LEU A 128 -26.39 17.90 -6.37
N THR A 129 -27.28 16.90 -6.39
CA THR A 129 -28.73 17.14 -6.28
C THR A 129 -29.07 17.77 -4.93
N ARG A 130 -28.47 17.29 -3.84
CA ARG A 130 -28.62 17.89 -2.50
C ARG A 130 -28.11 19.33 -2.44
N LEU A 131 -26.96 19.62 -3.04
CA LEU A 131 -26.38 20.97 -3.04
C LEU A 131 -27.21 21.93 -3.91
N THR A 132 -27.71 21.47 -5.05
CA THR A 132 -28.58 22.27 -5.93
C THR A 132 -29.94 22.55 -5.29
N GLU A 133 -30.51 21.60 -4.53
CA GLU A 133 -31.72 21.83 -3.74
C GLU A 133 -31.49 22.88 -2.64
N LYS A 134 -30.38 22.78 -1.90
CA LYS A 134 -29.99 23.80 -0.90
C LYS A 134 -29.80 25.17 -1.54
N LYS A 135 -29.12 25.24 -2.70
CA LYS A 135 -28.95 26.48 -3.46
C LYS A 135 -30.29 27.07 -3.86
N LYS A 136 -31.22 26.24 -4.37
CA LYS A 136 -32.57 26.68 -4.75
C LYS A 136 -33.32 27.25 -3.54
N LYS A 137 -33.28 26.57 -2.40
CA LYS A 137 -33.89 27.05 -1.15
C LYS A 137 -33.31 28.39 -0.72
N LEU A 138 -31.98 28.53 -0.76
CA LEU A 138 -31.33 29.79 -0.39
C LEU A 138 -31.71 30.94 -1.33
N ILE A 139 -31.84 30.66 -2.64
CA ILE A 139 -32.32 31.66 -3.62
C ILE A 139 -33.76 32.08 -3.31
N GLU A 140 -34.62 31.11 -2.97
CA GLU A 140 -36.01 31.38 -2.57
C GLU A 140 -36.06 32.26 -1.31
N ASP A 141 -35.27 31.92 -0.29
CA ASP A 141 -35.16 32.70 0.96
C ASP A 141 -34.65 34.13 0.70
N CYS A 142 -33.61 34.29 -0.14
CA CYS A 142 -33.11 35.61 -0.55
C CYS A 142 -34.16 36.41 -1.32
N SER A 143 -34.92 35.76 -2.21
CA SER A 143 -35.99 36.42 -2.96
C SER A 143 -37.14 36.87 -2.05
N ALA A 144 -37.50 36.06 -1.06
CA ALA A 144 -38.50 36.40 -0.06
C ALA A 144 -38.06 37.57 0.81
N LEU A 145 -36.81 37.57 1.27
CA LEU A 145 -36.25 38.68 2.06
C LEU A 145 -36.17 39.98 1.24
N SER A 146 -35.80 39.88 -0.04
CA SER A 146 -35.80 41.02 -0.96
C SER A 146 -37.21 41.58 -1.18
N ALA A 147 -38.22 40.72 -1.34
CA ALA A 147 -39.61 41.14 -1.44
C ALA A 147 -40.11 41.82 -0.16
N GLN A 148 -39.74 41.33 1.03
CA GLN A 148 -40.05 41.97 2.31
C GLN A 148 -39.40 43.35 2.44
N LEU A 149 -38.13 43.48 2.04
CA LEU A 149 -37.43 44.77 2.08
C LEU A 149 -38.06 45.78 1.11
N GLN A 150 -38.46 45.33 -0.08
CA GLN A 150 -39.16 46.18 -1.04
C GLN A 150 -40.54 46.60 -0.53
N ALA A 151 -41.31 45.69 0.08
CA ALA A 151 -42.59 46.03 0.71
C ALA A 151 -42.42 47.02 1.87
N GLY A 152 -41.38 46.85 2.71
CA GLY A 152 -41.04 47.79 3.77
C GLY A 152 -40.63 49.16 3.24
N LYS A 153 -39.87 49.22 2.15
CA LYS A 153 -39.54 50.47 1.44
C LYS A 153 -40.80 51.16 0.93
N ASP A 154 -41.69 50.43 0.27
CA ASP A 154 -42.92 51.00 -0.30
C ASP A 154 -43.86 51.49 0.81
N GLN A 155 -43.92 50.79 1.96
CA GLN A 155 -44.63 51.24 3.15
C GLN A 155 -44.04 52.56 3.69
N LEU A 156 -42.71 52.67 3.81
CA LEU A 156 -42.07 53.90 4.26
C LEU A 156 -42.27 55.07 3.28
N LEU A 157 -42.27 54.80 1.98
CA LEU A 157 -42.58 55.83 0.98
C LEU A 157 -44.03 56.30 1.08
N ALA A 158 -44.97 55.38 1.30
CA ALA A 158 -46.38 55.71 1.50
C ALA A 158 -46.61 56.56 2.76
N THR A 159 -45.97 56.22 3.89
CA THR A 159 -46.07 57.03 5.12
C THR A 159 -45.42 58.41 4.97
N ILE A 160 -44.31 58.51 4.23
CA ILE A 160 -43.68 59.79 3.90
C ILE A 160 -44.63 60.64 3.03
N GLU A 161 -45.32 60.04 2.07
CA GLU A 161 -46.29 60.75 1.22
C GLU A 161 -47.51 61.23 2.02
N GLU A 162 -48.02 60.42 2.94
CA GLU A 162 -49.08 60.80 3.88
C GLU A 162 -48.66 61.98 4.77
N ILE A 163 -47.45 61.93 5.36
CA ILE A 163 -46.91 63.04 6.17
C ILE A 163 -46.79 64.31 5.32
N LYS A 164 -46.32 64.19 4.07
CA LYS A 164 -46.22 65.34 3.15
C LYS A 164 -47.60 65.92 2.81
N MET A 165 -48.62 65.09 2.63
CA MET A 165 -50.00 65.53 2.40
C MET A 165 -50.53 66.29 3.62
N LEU A 166 -50.35 65.76 4.83
CA LEU A 166 -50.74 66.45 6.07
C LEU A 166 -50.06 67.82 6.21
N ILE A 167 -48.77 67.92 5.90
CA ILE A 167 -48.04 69.20 5.94
C ILE A 167 -48.56 70.20 4.89
N ASN A 168 -48.91 69.73 3.70
CA ASN A 168 -49.37 70.60 2.61
C ASN A 168 -50.84 71.05 2.77
N ASP A 169 -51.71 70.18 3.30
CA ASP A 169 -53.12 70.51 3.55
C ASP A 169 -53.26 71.45 4.76
N ASP A 170 -52.40 71.31 5.77
CA ASP A 170 -52.31 72.26 6.89
C ASP A 170 -51.34 73.41 6.61
N GLY A 171 -51.63 74.20 5.58
CA GLY A 171 -51.08 75.56 5.40
C GLY A 171 -51.36 76.54 6.58
N THR A 172 -51.77 76.01 7.73
CA THR A 172 -52.11 76.70 8.98
C THR A 172 -51.55 75.99 10.23
N PHE A 173 -50.53 75.12 10.13
CA PHE A 173 -49.79 74.68 11.33
C PHE A 173 -48.94 75.85 11.87
N THR A 174 -49.56 76.72 12.65
CA THR A 174 -48.87 77.61 13.57
C THR A 174 -48.11 76.75 14.58
N PHE A 175 -46.79 76.89 14.58
CA PHE A 175 -45.80 76.20 15.42
C PHE A 175 -46.00 76.41 16.95
N GLU A 176 -47.07 77.05 17.37
CA GLU A 176 -47.33 77.44 18.77
C GLU A 176 -47.83 76.27 19.66
N ASP A 177 -48.40 75.20 19.10
CA ASP A 177 -49.16 74.20 19.88
C ASP A 177 -48.38 72.94 20.29
N LEU A 178 -47.08 72.82 19.93
CA LEU A 178 -46.28 71.61 20.22
C LEU A 178 -45.31 71.74 21.42
N MET A 179 -45.26 72.90 22.07
CA MET A 179 -44.35 73.15 23.21
C MET A 179 -45.05 73.15 24.58
N GLU A 180 -46.36 72.88 24.64
CA GLU A 180 -47.15 72.89 25.88
C GLU A 180 -47.77 71.50 26.15
N GLY A 181 -46.92 70.49 26.29
CA GLY A 181 -47.37 69.09 26.46
C GLY A 181 -46.36 68.16 27.14
N THR A 182 -45.53 68.67 28.05
CA THR A 182 -44.64 67.87 28.89
C THR A 182 -45.40 67.28 30.09
N GLN A 183 -45.77 66.00 30.05
CA GLN A 183 -45.92 65.13 31.22
C GLN A 183 -45.47 63.71 30.81
N SER A 184 -44.27 63.29 31.19
CA SER A 184 -44.01 62.48 32.39
C SER A 184 -44.63 61.08 32.31
N GLU A 185 -43.87 60.09 31.85
CA GLU A 185 -43.91 58.78 32.51
C GLU A 185 -42.59 58.00 32.35
N THR A 186 -42.08 57.67 33.53
CA THR A 186 -40.84 56.98 33.85
C THR A 186 -41.12 55.48 33.86
N ILE A 187 -40.43 54.67 33.06
CA ILE A 187 -40.28 53.24 33.38
C ILE A 187 -38.82 52.81 33.26
N SER A 188 -38.35 52.36 34.40
CA SER A 188 -37.04 51.86 34.74
C SER A 188 -36.86 50.39 34.33
N SER A 189 -35.60 50.06 33.97
CA SER A 189 -34.87 48.81 34.26
C SER A 189 -35.43 47.47 33.77
N MET A 190 -34.60 46.76 32.97
CA MET A 190 -33.99 45.51 33.45
C MET A 190 -32.68 45.22 32.72
N ALA A 191 -31.64 44.98 33.51
CA ALA A 191 -30.32 44.53 33.11
C ALA A 191 -30.23 42.99 33.22
N SER A 192 -29.35 42.40 32.43
CA SER A 192 -28.55 41.18 32.64
C SER A 192 -27.98 40.74 31.28
N ASP A 193 -26.83 40.09 31.12
CA ASP A 193 -25.57 39.97 31.85
C ASP A 193 -24.67 39.18 30.86
N THR A 194 -23.42 39.62 30.69
CA THR A 194 -22.18 38.85 30.38
C THR A 194 -22.18 37.67 29.37
N GLN A 195 -21.39 37.80 28.27
CA GLN A 195 -20.16 37.00 28.04
C GLN A 195 -19.33 37.45 26.80
N GLU A 196 -18.08 37.84 27.05
CA GLU A 196 -16.89 37.83 26.15
C GLU A 196 -16.29 36.39 26.05
N PRO A 197 -15.19 36.07 25.32
CA PRO A 197 -14.56 36.56 24.06
C PRO A 197 -14.15 35.30 23.18
N PRO A 198 -13.16 35.25 22.23
CA PRO A 198 -12.18 36.27 21.83
C PRO A 198 -11.85 36.44 20.33
N ALA A 199 -11.15 37.56 20.11
CA ALA A 199 -10.19 37.93 19.09
C ALA A 199 -9.78 36.88 18.04
N ASN A 200 -9.75 37.30 16.77
CA ASN A 200 -8.50 37.19 16.02
C ASN A 200 -8.35 38.27 14.93
N HIS A 201 -7.14 38.80 14.85
CA HIS A 201 -6.65 39.68 13.80
C HIS A 201 -6.64 38.96 12.45
N GLY A 202 -7.02 39.67 11.39
CA GLY A 202 -6.94 39.18 10.02
C GLY A 202 -7.08 40.31 9.02
N THR A 203 -6.15 41.27 9.05
CA THR A 203 -5.84 42.11 7.90
C THR A 203 -5.41 41.24 6.72
N SER A 204 -6.17 41.22 5.64
CA SER A 204 -5.63 40.89 4.32
C SER A 204 -6.39 41.67 3.26
N ASN A 205 -5.63 42.50 2.56
CA ASN A 205 -6.02 43.31 1.43
C ASN A 205 -6.72 42.49 0.34
N GLU A 206 -7.87 42.96 -0.10
CA GLU A 206 -8.39 42.68 -1.44
C GLU A 206 -7.51 43.41 -2.48
N PRO A 207 -7.07 42.74 -3.56
CA PRO A 207 -6.85 43.40 -4.82
C PRO A 207 -8.12 43.25 -5.67
N GLY A 208 -8.79 44.38 -5.91
CA GLY A 208 -9.79 44.50 -6.96
C GLY A 208 -9.17 44.14 -8.31
N VAL A 209 -9.68 43.08 -8.93
CA VAL A 209 -9.39 42.75 -10.32
C VAL A 209 -10.56 43.23 -11.15
N ASN A 210 -10.30 44.30 -11.88
CA ASN A 210 -11.19 44.87 -12.89
C ASN A 210 -11.64 43.81 -13.89
N SER A 211 -12.95 43.71 -14.05
CA SER A 211 -13.60 43.25 -15.27
C SER A 211 -13.26 44.22 -16.40
N ASP A 212 -12.56 43.73 -17.43
CA ASP A 212 -12.78 44.05 -18.86
C ASP A 212 -11.52 43.72 -19.68
N THR A 213 -11.39 42.43 -20.03
CA THR A 213 -10.64 42.05 -21.23
C THR A 213 -11.46 41.01 -22.01
N PRO A 214 -11.74 41.24 -23.31
CA PRO A 214 -12.39 40.22 -24.12
C PRO A 214 -11.39 39.07 -24.37
N ILE A 215 -11.70 37.90 -23.81
CA ILE A 215 -10.99 36.65 -24.07
C ILE A 215 -11.10 36.36 -25.56
N ARG A 216 -9.99 36.55 -26.27
CA ARG A 216 -9.86 36.25 -27.69
C ARG A 216 -9.50 34.76 -27.82
N LEU A 217 -10.53 33.91 -27.89
CA LEU A 217 -10.38 32.49 -28.18
C LEU A 217 -9.73 32.32 -29.56
N SER A 218 -8.55 31.68 -29.60
CA SER A 218 -7.90 31.27 -30.83
C SER A 218 -8.69 30.16 -31.51
N GLN A 219 -8.80 30.23 -32.83
CA GLN A 219 -9.53 29.31 -33.71
C GLN A 219 -8.99 27.85 -33.72
N ALA A 220 -8.01 27.54 -32.85
CA ALA A 220 -7.44 26.20 -32.68
C ALA A 220 -8.19 25.33 -31.64
N ASP A 221 -9.10 25.91 -30.84
CA ASP A 221 -9.84 25.19 -29.79
C ASP A 221 -11.23 24.67 -30.22
N LEU A 222 -11.56 24.73 -31.51
CA LEU A 222 -12.78 24.13 -32.07
C LEU A 222 -12.50 22.69 -32.49
N ILE A 223 -12.29 21.81 -31.51
CA ILE A 223 -12.28 20.37 -31.71
C ILE A 223 -13.72 19.95 -32.04
N SER A 224 -13.89 19.18 -33.12
CA SER A 224 -15.19 18.66 -33.56
C SER A 224 -15.87 17.85 -32.44
N VAL A 225 -17.16 18.11 -32.20
CA VAL A 225 -18.00 17.40 -31.22
C VAL A 225 -18.02 15.88 -31.44
N ASP A 226 -17.74 15.43 -32.66
CA ASP A 226 -17.67 14.01 -33.03
C ASP A 226 -16.40 13.30 -32.49
N GLU A 227 -15.33 14.04 -32.19
CA GLU A 227 -14.06 13.49 -31.68
C GLU A 227 -14.01 13.43 -30.14
N LEU A 228 -14.96 14.10 -29.46
CA LEU A 228 -15.08 14.14 -28.00
C LEU A 228 -15.75 12.87 -27.42
N MET A 229 -16.43 12.08 -28.26
CA MET A 229 -17.20 10.91 -27.81
C MET A 229 -16.39 9.59 -27.82
N ASP A 230 -15.19 9.58 -28.42
CA ASP A 230 -14.36 8.37 -28.57
C ASP A 230 -13.03 8.40 -27.79
N SER A 231 -12.71 9.49 -27.10
CA SER A 231 -11.50 9.56 -26.27
C SER A 231 -11.81 9.21 -24.81
N PRO A 232 -11.15 8.19 -24.21
CA PRO A 232 -11.27 7.95 -22.77
C PRO A 232 -10.85 9.22 -22.02
N PRO A 233 -11.47 9.54 -20.88
CA PRO A 233 -11.17 10.77 -20.15
C PRO A 233 -9.69 10.77 -19.78
N GLU A 234 -8.89 11.59 -20.45
CA GLU A 234 -7.55 11.88 -19.98
C GLU A 234 -7.71 12.57 -18.63
N LEU A 235 -7.30 11.85 -17.58
CA LEU A 235 -7.12 12.40 -16.24
C LEU A 235 -6.00 13.45 -16.33
N THR A 236 -6.36 14.64 -16.76
CA THR A 236 -5.57 15.83 -16.51
C THR A 236 -5.60 16.05 -15.00
N LEU A 237 -4.61 15.43 -14.35
CA LEU A 237 -4.29 15.56 -12.95
C LEU A 237 -3.73 16.98 -12.72
N VAL A 238 -4.52 18.00 -13.03
CA VAL A 238 -4.31 19.37 -12.55
C VAL A 238 -4.82 19.39 -11.11
N ARG A 239 -4.12 18.67 -10.24
CA ARG A 239 -4.14 18.94 -8.81
C ARG A 239 -3.05 19.97 -8.58
N ASN A 240 -3.45 21.14 -8.10
CA ASN A 240 -2.55 22.22 -7.70
C ASN A 240 -1.44 21.61 -6.82
N ALA A 241 -0.17 21.80 -7.18
CA ALA A 241 0.96 21.21 -6.45
C ALA A 241 0.91 21.55 -4.94
N GLU A 242 0.42 22.73 -4.61
CA GLU A 242 0.19 23.22 -3.24
C GLU A 242 -0.80 22.34 -2.45
N SER A 243 -1.86 21.82 -3.10
CA SER A 243 -2.84 20.95 -2.43
C SER A 243 -2.31 19.54 -2.18
N ASN A 244 -1.27 19.12 -2.91
CA ASN A 244 -0.67 17.80 -2.74
C ASN A 244 0.38 17.80 -1.62
N GLU A 245 1.14 18.89 -1.49
CA GLU A 245 2.06 19.12 -0.36
C GLU A 245 1.29 19.17 0.96
N ASP A 246 0.16 19.89 1.02
CA ASP A 246 -0.69 19.96 2.22
C ASP A 246 -1.29 18.60 2.62
N TRP A 247 -1.65 17.77 1.64
CA TRP A 247 -2.16 16.42 1.93
C TRP A 247 -1.04 15.51 2.44
N LEU A 248 0.12 15.53 1.78
CA LEU A 248 1.30 14.76 2.19
C LEU A 248 1.75 15.13 3.61
N ASP A 249 1.89 16.42 3.91
CA ASP A 249 2.27 16.91 5.25
C ASP A 249 1.26 16.50 6.33
N LYS A 250 -0.03 16.49 5.99
CA LYS A 250 -1.09 16.06 6.92
C LYS A 250 -1.03 14.56 7.19
N THR A 251 -0.78 13.74 6.18
CA THR A 251 -0.58 12.29 6.35
C THR A 251 0.71 11.95 7.08
N VAL A 252 1.81 12.66 6.81
CA VAL A 252 3.09 12.47 7.49
C VAL A 252 2.95 12.82 8.98
N LYS A 253 2.34 13.97 9.31
CA LYS A 253 2.06 14.33 10.72
C LYS A 253 1.13 13.35 11.41
N ALA A 254 0.16 12.79 10.71
CA ALA A 254 -0.73 11.77 11.28
C ALA A 254 0.03 10.48 11.60
N ALA A 255 0.94 10.05 10.71
CA ALA A 255 1.78 8.88 10.94
C ALA A 255 2.84 9.11 12.04
N GLU A 256 3.46 10.28 12.09
CA GLU A 256 4.42 10.64 13.16
C GLU A 256 3.75 10.65 14.54
N ASN A 257 2.53 11.16 14.66
CA ASN A 257 1.80 11.15 15.93
C ASN A 257 1.39 9.73 16.37
N ASP A 258 1.13 8.82 15.44
CA ASP A 258 0.77 7.43 15.75
C ASP A 258 2.00 6.60 16.16
N VAL A 259 3.17 6.91 15.59
CA VAL A 259 4.46 6.28 15.93
C VAL A 259 5.04 6.81 17.25
N SER A 260 4.73 8.05 17.63
CA SER A 260 5.22 8.65 18.89
C SER A 260 4.48 8.14 20.14
N ALA A 261 3.43 7.32 19.99
CA ALA A 261 2.61 6.81 21.09
C ALA A 261 2.98 5.39 21.56
N SER A 262 3.95 4.72 20.92
CA SER A 262 4.40 3.38 21.31
C SER A 262 5.86 3.40 21.82
N ASP A 263 6.06 3.99 22.99
CA ASP A 263 7.32 4.07 23.73
C ASP A 263 7.69 2.74 24.45
N ASP A 264 7.49 1.59 23.81
CA ASP A 264 7.72 0.28 24.46
C ASP A 264 8.26 -0.82 23.53
N TRP A 265 9.10 -0.43 22.57
CA TRP A 265 9.91 -1.37 21.81
C TRP A 265 11.37 -1.30 22.29
N ASP A 266 11.65 -2.01 23.39
CA ASP A 266 13.02 -2.37 23.79
C ASP A 266 13.61 -3.34 22.73
N PHE A 267 14.15 -2.76 21.65
CA PHE A 267 15.04 -3.46 20.74
C PHE A 267 16.47 -2.98 20.99
N GLU A 268 17.23 -3.75 21.77
CA GLU A 268 18.69 -3.78 21.66
C GLU A 268 19.06 -4.38 20.29
N SER A 269 18.89 -3.61 19.21
CA SER A 269 19.50 -3.91 17.92
C SER A 269 20.88 -3.24 17.85
N PRO A 270 21.96 -3.95 17.46
CA PRO A 270 23.28 -3.35 17.33
C PRO A 270 23.32 -2.40 16.13
N THR A 271 23.21 -1.10 16.36
CA THR A 271 23.57 -0.08 15.36
C THR A 271 25.08 0.12 15.36
N GLU A 272 25.81 -0.84 14.79
CA GLU A 272 27.19 -0.63 14.33
C GLU A 272 27.32 -1.21 12.93
N LEU A 273 27.08 -0.38 11.91
CA LEU A 273 27.85 -0.26 10.66
C LEU A 273 27.05 0.60 9.66
N ILE A 274 27.08 1.92 9.84
CA ILE A 274 26.98 2.82 8.68
C ILE A 274 28.41 3.28 8.42
N GLN A 275 29.15 2.51 7.62
CA GLN A 275 30.38 3.01 7.01
C GLN A 275 29.98 4.08 5.99
N THR A 276 30.32 5.33 6.32
CA THR A 276 30.36 6.43 5.37
C THR A 276 31.24 6.03 4.18
N ILE A 277 30.64 5.89 3.00
CA ILE A 277 31.35 5.60 1.75
C ILE A 277 32.07 6.89 1.34
N SER A 278 33.37 6.99 1.66
CA SER A 278 34.29 7.91 1.00
C SER A 278 34.82 7.24 -0.27
N ASN A 279 34.47 7.83 -1.42
CA ASN A 279 35.15 7.74 -2.71
C ASN A 279 36.15 6.58 -2.92
N GLU A 280 35.71 5.47 -3.52
CA GLU A 280 36.48 4.73 -4.55
C GLU A 280 35.62 3.59 -5.13
N GLU A 281 35.63 3.51 -6.47
CA GLU A 281 35.26 2.39 -7.36
C GLU A 281 34.02 1.53 -7.01
N ILE A 282 32.92 1.81 -7.72
CA ILE A 282 31.73 0.95 -7.78
C ILE A 282 32.09 -0.35 -8.51
N ILE A 283 32.33 -1.42 -7.77
CA ILE A 283 32.32 -2.79 -8.29
C ILE A 283 30.88 -3.29 -8.23
N SER A 284 30.36 -3.62 -9.41
CA SER A 284 28.98 -3.95 -9.75
C SER A 284 28.35 -5.05 -8.89
N GLY A 285 27.04 -4.92 -8.72
CA GLY A 285 26.15 -5.77 -7.94
C GLY A 285 26.27 -7.26 -8.23
N ASP A 286 26.53 -8.00 -7.15
CA ASP A 286 26.05 -9.38 -7.00
C ASP A 286 26.07 -9.88 -5.53
N ARG A 287 26.35 -9.01 -4.55
CA ARG A 287 26.39 -9.40 -3.13
C ARG A 287 25.05 -9.32 -2.39
N PHE A 288 24.01 -8.80 -3.03
CA PHE A 288 22.70 -8.64 -2.38
C PHE A 288 21.88 -9.94 -2.38
N PHE A 289 22.17 -10.87 -3.29
CA PHE A 289 21.41 -12.13 -3.42
C PHE A 289 22.07 -13.34 -2.74
N GLU A 290 23.34 -13.27 -2.36
CA GLU A 290 24.02 -14.36 -1.65
C GLU A 290 23.61 -14.48 -0.17
N GLU A 291 22.99 -13.46 0.43
CA GLU A 291 22.64 -13.44 1.85
C GLU A 291 21.23 -14.02 2.16
N LEU A 292 20.46 -14.43 1.13
CA LEU A 292 19.12 -15.01 1.31
C LEU A 292 19.07 -16.55 1.29
N GLU A 293 20.19 -17.25 1.05
CA GLU A 293 20.21 -18.73 1.08
C GLU A 293 20.50 -19.32 2.48
N GLY A 294 20.77 -18.49 3.49
CA GLY A 294 21.17 -18.93 4.83
C GLY A 294 20.09 -18.84 5.92
N GLU A 295 18.97 -18.16 5.69
CA GLU A 295 17.93 -18.00 6.70
C GLU A 295 16.86 -19.09 6.58
N GLU A 296 16.68 -19.80 7.69
CA GLU A 296 15.63 -20.78 7.92
C GLU A 296 14.28 -20.18 7.49
N LYS A 297 13.51 -20.93 6.68
CA LYS A 297 12.25 -20.49 6.05
C LYS A 297 11.19 -20.07 7.08
N VAL A 298 11.31 -18.88 7.64
CA VAL A 298 10.22 -18.20 8.33
C VAL A 298 9.40 -17.57 7.21
N SER A 299 8.21 -18.12 6.98
CA SER A 299 7.32 -17.60 5.95
C SER A 299 7.00 -16.12 6.24
N PRO A 300 7.04 -15.23 5.23
CA PRO A 300 6.71 -13.81 5.41
C PRO A 300 5.21 -13.60 5.68
N LEU A 301 4.38 -14.63 5.44
CA LEU A 301 3.09 -14.77 6.08
C LEU A 301 3.33 -15.41 7.45
N GLY A 302 3.19 -14.63 8.53
CA GLY A 302 3.42 -15.10 9.89
C GLY A 302 2.69 -16.40 10.24
N HIS A 303 3.10 -17.03 11.35
CA HIS A 303 2.48 -18.25 11.85
C HIS A 303 0.94 -18.13 11.90
N ALA A 304 0.25 -18.92 11.09
CA ALA A 304 -1.19 -19.05 11.18
C ALA A 304 -1.54 -19.54 12.59
N ASP A 305 -2.33 -18.76 13.33
CA ASP A 305 -2.88 -19.16 14.62
C ASP A 305 -3.64 -20.48 14.41
N GLU A 306 -3.42 -21.44 15.32
CA GLU A 306 -4.07 -22.76 15.34
C GLU A 306 -5.61 -22.63 15.31
N LYS A 307 -6.17 -21.53 15.83
CA LYS A 307 -7.60 -21.20 15.70
C LYS A 307 -8.06 -20.94 14.27
N THR A 308 -7.20 -20.40 13.42
CA THR A 308 -7.52 -20.12 12.01
C THR A 308 -7.55 -21.41 11.21
N ASN A 309 -6.64 -22.34 11.50
CA ASN A 309 -6.66 -23.68 10.90
C ASN A 309 -7.90 -24.47 11.33
N GLU A 310 -8.28 -24.41 12.61
CA GLU A 310 -9.49 -25.09 13.11
C GLU A 310 -10.78 -24.53 12.49
N ALA A 311 -10.84 -23.22 12.25
CA ALA A 311 -11.97 -22.58 11.56
C ALA A 311 -12.07 -22.97 10.08
N LEU A 312 -10.93 -23.10 9.38
CA LEU A 312 -10.90 -23.57 7.99
C LEU A 312 -11.29 -25.03 7.89
N ASP A 313 -10.79 -25.90 8.77
CA ASP A 313 -11.17 -27.31 8.81
C ASP A 313 -12.66 -27.49 9.12
N GLY A 314 -13.23 -26.66 9.99
CA GLY A 314 -14.67 -26.64 10.25
C GLY A 314 -15.51 -26.21 9.05
N PHE A 315 -14.98 -25.33 8.19
CA PHE A 315 -15.65 -24.89 6.97
C PHE A 315 -15.66 -26.00 5.90
N PHE A 316 -14.52 -26.62 5.64
CA PHE A 316 -14.41 -27.68 4.63
C PHE A 316 -15.11 -28.98 5.02
N ASN A 317 -15.14 -29.33 6.31
CA ASN A 317 -15.83 -30.54 6.76
C ASN A 317 -17.36 -30.40 6.82
N LYS A 318 -17.89 -29.18 6.88
CA LYS A 318 -19.34 -28.94 6.90
C LYS A 318 -20.02 -29.13 5.54
N GLU A 319 -19.24 -29.14 4.46
CA GLU A 319 -19.73 -29.32 3.10
C GLU A 319 -19.83 -30.79 2.66
N GLN A 320 -19.36 -31.74 3.48
CA GLN A 320 -19.46 -33.18 3.17
C GLN A 320 -20.68 -33.89 3.78
N ASP A 321 -21.43 -33.22 4.68
CA ASP A 321 -22.57 -33.81 5.40
C ASP A 321 -23.94 -33.20 5.01
N SER A 322 -24.07 -32.62 3.81
CA SER A 322 -25.37 -32.21 3.21
C SER A 322 -25.55 -32.78 1.81
#